data_AF-A0A5C6QAX4-F1
#
_entry.id   AF-A0A5C6QAX4-F1
#
_cell.length_a   1.000
_cell.length_b   1.000
_cell.length_c   1.000
_cell.angle_alpha   90.00
_cell.angle_beta   90.00
_cell.angle_gamma   90.00
#
_symmetry.space_group_name_H-M   'P 1'
#
loop_
_entity.id
_entity.type
_entity.pdbx_description
1 polymer ?
#
loop_
_entity_poly.entity_id
_entity_poly.type
_entity_poly.pdbx_seq_one_letter_code
_entity_poly.pdbx_strand_id
1 'polypeptide(L)'
;MKKISMVSCAIFTMLFSISNAFGAVVPSSNVIQHQQGLYNTQQVLTLLDGAEVQQKLVSLGVDLADARTRVANMTQQELNTFNSTLNDMPAASGIVGTIVTVLVVLAVLDVMGVTDVYSFIRPIN
;
A
#
# COMPACT_ATOMS: atom_id res chain seq x y z
N MET A 1 -31.86 -14.89 40.07
CA MET A 1 -31.85 -14.70 38.60
C MET A 1 -31.86 -13.24 38.14
N LYS A 2 -32.65 -12.33 38.77
CA LYS A 2 -32.67 -10.88 38.43
C LYS A 2 -31.30 -10.16 38.54
N LYS A 3 -30.48 -10.49 39.53
CA LYS A 3 -29.17 -9.83 39.77
C LYS A 3 -28.11 -10.20 38.73
N ILE A 4 -28.16 -11.43 38.19
CA ILE A 4 -27.20 -11.91 37.18
C ILE A 4 -27.49 -11.27 35.81
N SER A 5 -28.77 -11.07 35.47
CA SER A 5 -29.17 -10.35 34.25
C SER A 5 -28.82 -8.85 34.31
N MET A 6 -28.88 -8.22 35.49
CA MET A 6 -28.46 -6.82 35.68
C MET A 6 -26.94 -6.62 35.56
N VAL A 7 -26.14 -7.60 36.02
CA VAL A 7 -24.67 -7.57 35.87
C VAL A 7 -24.24 -7.78 34.41
N SER A 8 -24.93 -8.67 33.68
CA SER A 8 -24.67 -8.87 32.24
C SER A 8 -24.97 -7.64 31.39
N CYS A 9 -25.98 -6.84 31.77
CA CYS A 9 -26.32 -5.61 31.08
C CYS A 9 -25.28 -4.50 31.35
N ALA A 10 -24.79 -4.38 32.60
CA ALA A 10 -23.78 -3.39 32.97
C ALA A 10 -22.41 -3.62 32.30
N ILE A 11 -22.03 -4.89 32.08
CA ILE A 11 -20.79 -5.25 31.37
C ILE A 11 -20.90 -4.95 29.87
N PHE A 12 -22.08 -5.08 29.28
CA PHE A 12 -22.31 -4.81 27.87
C PHE A 12 -22.22 -3.30 27.54
N THR A 13 -22.67 -2.43 28.44
CA THR A 13 -22.60 -0.97 28.23
C THR A 13 -21.16 -0.42 28.34
N MET A 14 -20.26 -1.11 29.03
CA MET A 14 -18.87 -0.68 29.22
C MET A 14 -18.01 -0.95 27.98
N LEU A 15 -18.40 -1.91 27.13
CA LEU A 15 -17.72 -2.26 25.88
C LEU A 15 -17.99 -1.25 24.73
N PHE A 16 -18.94 -0.33 24.90
CA PHE A 16 -19.36 0.60 23.84
C PHE A 16 -18.74 2.01 23.94
N SER A 17 -17.84 2.25 24.90
CA SER A 17 -17.09 3.52 24.98
C SER A 17 -15.87 3.50 24.05
N ILE A 18 -16.13 3.58 22.75
CA ILE A 18 -15.07 3.69 21.74
C ILE A 18 -14.57 5.15 21.74
N SER A 19 -13.29 5.30 22.08
CA SER A 19 -12.56 6.57 22.01
C SER A 19 -12.63 7.17 20.61
N ASN A 20 -12.85 8.48 20.53
CA ASN A 20 -12.67 9.25 19.30
C ASN A 20 -11.20 9.17 18.89
N ALA A 21 -10.91 8.43 17.82
CA ALA A 21 -9.59 8.45 17.20
C ALA A 21 -9.42 9.80 16.49
N PHE A 22 -8.65 10.71 17.09
CA PHE A 22 -8.17 11.90 16.40
C PHE A 22 -7.05 11.46 15.45
N GLY A 23 -7.40 11.24 14.18
CA GLY A 23 -6.42 11.15 13.11
C GLY A 23 -5.67 12.46 13.03
N ALA A 24 -4.39 12.44 13.38
CA ALA A 24 -3.49 13.57 13.14
C ALA A 24 -3.49 13.85 11.64
N VAL A 25 -3.94 15.05 11.26
CA VAL A 25 -3.83 15.55 9.89
C VAL A 25 -2.36 15.53 9.49
N VAL A 26 -2.01 14.64 8.56
CA VAL A 26 -0.65 14.60 7.99
C VAL A 26 -0.48 15.92 7.22
N PRO A 27 0.49 16.78 7.60
CA PRO A 27 0.72 18.02 6.90
C PRO A 27 1.15 17.70 5.47
N SER A 28 0.56 18.42 4.51
CA SER A 28 0.80 18.24 3.08
C SER A 28 2.28 18.40 2.66
N SER A 29 3.16 18.86 3.56
CA SER A 29 4.60 18.93 3.35
C SER A 29 5.32 17.58 3.40
N ASN A 30 4.78 16.57 4.11
CA ASN A 30 5.38 15.23 4.17
C ASN A 30 4.89 14.28 3.06
N VAL A 31 3.83 14.63 2.33
CA VAL A 31 3.35 13.85 1.16
C VAL A 31 4.17 14.09 -0.11
N ILE A 32 5.12 15.03 -0.12
CA ILE A 32 6.03 15.18 -1.27
C ILE A 32 6.94 13.95 -1.43
N GLN A 33 7.17 13.18 -0.36
CA GLN A 33 7.89 11.90 -0.44
C GLN A 33 7.02 10.73 -0.94
N HIS A 34 5.70 10.94 -1.06
CA HIS A 34 4.71 10.03 -1.61
C HIS A 34 4.08 10.59 -2.90
N GLN A 35 4.86 11.28 -3.75
CA GLN A 35 4.39 11.68 -5.08
C GLN A 35 4.29 10.44 -5.98
N GLN A 36 3.30 9.60 -5.71
CA GLN A 36 2.80 8.61 -6.66
C GLN A 36 2.34 9.38 -7.89
N GLY A 37 3.01 9.13 -9.02
CA GLY A 37 2.33 9.24 -10.30
C GLY A 37 2.63 10.43 -11.20
N LEU A 38 3.80 11.08 -11.09
CA LEU A 38 4.26 12.00 -12.16
C LEU A 38 5.71 11.72 -12.53
N TYR A 39 5.92 10.63 -13.25
CA TYR A 39 7.17 10.35 -13.95
C TYR A 39 7.37 11.35 -15.09
N ASN A 40 8.54 11.99 -15.12
CA ASN A 40 8.98 12.82 -16.26
C ASN A 40 9.63 11.95 -17.35
N THR A 41 9.67 12.41 -18.60
CA THR A 41 10.26 11.68 -19.75
C THR A 41 11.68 11.18 -19.44
N GLN A 42 12.50 12.01 -18.80
CA GLN A 42 13.86 11.62 -18.40
C GLN A 42 13.88 10.45 -17.41
N GLN A 43 12.94 10.42 -16.47
CA GLN A 43 12.83 9.36 -15.47
C GLN A 43 12.36 8.06 -16.11
N VAL A 44 11.39 8.13 -17.03
CA VAL A 44 10.92 6.96 -17.79
C VAL A 44 12.04 6.38 -18.65
N LEU A 45 12.88 7.22 -19.27
CA LEU A 45 14.07 6.77 -19.99
C LEU A 45 15.07 6.05 -19.08
N THR A 46 15.29 6.55 -17.86
CA THR A 46 16.14 5.86 -16.87
C THR A 46 15.56 4.51 -16.44
N LEU A 47 14.23 4.41 -16.30
CA LEU A 47 13.57 3.13 -16.01
C LEU A 47 13.72 2.14 -17.17
N LEU A 48 13.63 2.62 -18.41
CA LEU A 48 13.84 1.83 -19.62
C LEU A 48 15.28 1.28 -19.74
N ASP A 49 16.24 1.95 -19.12
CA ASP A 49 17.63 1.49 -19.05
C ASP A 49 17.88 0.37 -18.03
N GLY A 50 16.90 0.06 -17.19
CA GLY A 50 16.97 -1.08 -16.28
C GLY A 50 16.99 -2.42 -17.02
N ALA A 51 17.99 -3.27 -16.73
CA ALA A 51 18.15 -4.57 -17.38
C ALA A 51 16.91 -5.47 -17.30
N GLU A 52 16.16 -5.41 -16.20
CA GLU A 52 14.91 -6.14 -16.00
C GLU A 52 13.80 -5.68 -16.96
N VAL A 53 13.64 -4.36 -17.12
CA VAL A 53 12.65 -3.75 -18.04
C VAL A 53 13.02 -4.10 -19.47
N GLN A 54 14.30 -4.03 -19.81
CA GLN A 54 14.77 -4.37 -21.15
C GLN A 54 14.49 -5.83 -21.49
N GLN A 55 14.83 -6.75 -20.58
CA GLN A 55 14.58 -8.17 -20.77
C GLN A 55 13.08 -8.47 -20.91
N LYS A 56 12.25 -7.77 -20.14
CA LYS A 56 10.79 -7.88 -20.25
C LYS A 56 10.28 -7.38 -21.60
N LEU A 57 10.74 -6.23 -22.09
CA LEU A 57 10.33 -5.69 -23.39
C LEU A 57 10.75 -6.60 -24.54
N VAL A 58 11.97 -7.14 -24.49
CA VAL A 58 12.45 -8.12 -25.47
C VAL A 58 11.62 -9.40 -25.41
N SER A 59 11.23 -9.88 -24.22
CA SER A 59 10.34 -11.04 -24.06
C SER A 59 8.94 -10.82 -24.66
N LEU A 60 8.50 -9.55 -24.75
CA LEU A 60 7.25 -9.15 -25.39
C LEU A 60 7.42 -8.88 -26.90
N GLY A 61 8.62 -9.06 -27.45
CA GLY A 61 8.93 -8.82 -28.86
C GLY A 61 9.10 -7.34 -29.23
N VAL A 62 9.33 -6.47 -28.24
CA VAL A 62 9.51 -5.02 -28.45
C VAL A 62 10.99 -4.70 -28.59
N ASP A 63 11.35 -3.97 -29.65
CA ASP A 63 12.70 -3.44 -29.84
C ASP A 63 12.99 -2.26 -28.90
N LEU A 64 14.17 -2.27 -28.26
CA LEU A 64 14.55 -1.28 -27.26
C LEU A 64 14.79 0.11 -27.84
N ALA A 65 15.33 0.20 -29.06
CA ALA A 65 15.61 1.48 -29.71
C ALA A 65 14.31 2.17 -30.15
N ASP A 66 13.34 1.38 -30.63
CA ASP A 66 11.99 1.86 -30.94
C ASP A 66 11.25 2.32 -29.67
N ALA A 67 11.30 1.53 -28.60
CA ALA A 67 10.71 1.91 -27.30
C ALA A 67 11.29 3.23 -26.75
N ARG A 68 12.62 3.40 -26.81
CA ARG A 68 13.30 4.62 -26.38
C ARG A 68 12.87 5.83 -27.22
N THR A 69 12.77 5.66 -28.53
CA THR A 69 12.34 6.73 -29.45
C THR A 69 10.91 7.16 -29.16
N ARG A 70 10.01 6.22 -28.85
CA ARG A 70 8.62 6.55 -28.48
C ARG A 70 8.55 7.35 -27.19
N VAL A 71 9.24 6.90 -26.14
CA VAL A 71 9.28 7.63 -24.85
C VAL A 71 9.88 9.02 -25.03
N ALA A 72 10.97 9.16 -25.80
CA ALA A 72 11.61 10.44 -26.04
C ALA A 72 10.73 11.45 -26.79
N ASN A 73 9.81 10.96 -27.62
CA ASN A 73 8.86 11.78 -28.37
C ASN A 73 7.51 11.98 -27.65
N MET A 74 7.31 11.40 -26.46
CA MET A 74 6.08 11.59 -25.69
C MET A 74 5.92 13.05 -25.27
N THR A 75 4.74 13.59 -25.54
CA THR A 75 4.31 14.88 -25.04
C THR A 75 3.92 14.81 -23.56
N GLN A 76 3.86 15.96 -22.88
CA GLN A 76 3.44 16.01 -21.48
C GLN A 76 2.03 15.43 -21.25
N GLN A 77 1.14 15.54 -22.25
CA GLN A 77 -0.22 14.99 -22.17
C GLN A 77 -0.20 13.45 -22.23
N GLU A 78 0.56 12.87 -23.15
CA GLU A 78 0.72 11.41 -23.27
C GLU A 78 1.42 10.82 -22.04
N LEU A 79 2.39 11.54 -21.49
CA LEU A 79 3.07 11.16 -20.27
C LEU A 79 2.12 11.14 -19.07
N ASN A 80 1.19 12.09 -18.98
CA ASN A 80 0.17 12.08 -17.93
C ASN A 80 -0.77 10.86 -18.06
N THR A 81 -1.19 10.51 -19.27
CA THR A 81 -2.00 9.30 -19.53
C THR A 81 -1.23 8.02 -19.17
N PHE A 82 0.06 7.95 -19.51
CA PHE A 82 0.94 6.85 -19.13
C PHE A 82 1.06 6.72 -17.61
N ASN A 83 1.27 7.83 -16.92
CA ASN A 83 1.29 7.89 -15.46
C ASN A 83 -0.02 7.37 -14.84
N SER A 84 -1.18 7.79 -15.36
CA SER A 84 -2.47 7.26 -14.89
C SER A 84 -2.56 5.74 -15.06
N THR A 85 -2.11 5.20 -16.19
CA THR A 85 -2.12 3.76 -16.45
C THR A 85 -1.19 3.00 -15.49
N LEU A 86 -0.01 3.55 -15.18
CA LEU A 86 0.90 2.94 -14.20
C LEU A 86 0.36 2.99 -12.78
N ASN A 87 -0.36 4.06 -12.40
CA ASN A 87 -1.00 4.16 -11.08
C ASN A 87 -2.19 3.19 -10.95
N ASP A 88 -2.91 2.94 -12.06
CA ASP A 88 -4.02 1.98 -12.11
C ASP A 88 -3.55 0.51 -12.11
N MET A 89 -2.25 0.26 -12.32
CA MET A 89 -1.73 -1.09 -12.19
C MET A 89 -1.81 -1.57 -10.72
N PRO A 90 -2.39 -2.76 -10.45
CA PRO A 90 -2.52 -3.31 -9.10
C PRO A 90 -1.19 -3.47 -8.34
N ALA A 91 -0.05 -3.40 -9.04
CA ALA A 91 1.28 -3.51 -8.47
C ALA A 91 1.66 -2.32 -7.57
N ALA A 92 1.16 -1.12 -7.83
CA ALA A 92 1.50 0.08 -7.04
C ALA A 92 0.64 0.19 -5.75
N SER A 93 -0.64 -0.17 -5.80
CA SER A 93 -1.50 -0.21 -4.60
C SER A 93 -1.36 -1.52 -3.81
N GLY A 94 -0.83 -2.57 -4.45
CA GLY A 94 -0.68 -3.90 -3.87
C GLY A 94 0.33 -3.96 -2.74
N ILE A 95 1.40 -3.15 -2.74
CA ILE A 95 2.45 -3.26 -1.72
C ILE A 95 1.92 -2.82 -0.34
N VAL A 96 1.24 -1.68 -0.26
CA VAL A 96 0.64 -1.21 1.01
C VAL A 96 -0.45 -2.20 1.47
N GLY A 97 -1.31 -2.66 0.56
CA GLY A 97 -2.33 -3.68 0.88
C GLY A 97 -1.72 -5.01 1.35
N THR A 98 -0.64 -5.46 0.72
CA THR A 98 0.08 -6.69 1.08
C THR A 98 0.76 -6.54 2.43
N ILE A 99 1.45 -5.42 2.69
CA ILE A 99 2.08 -5.15 3.98
C ILE A 99 1.01 -5.15 5.09
N VAL A 100 -0.10 -4.42 4.90
CA VAL A 100 -1.20 -4.38 5.88
C VAL A 100 -1.79 -5.78 6.09
N THR A 101 -2.00 -6.55 5.03
CA THR A 101 -2.53 -7.92 5.12
C THR A 101 -1.60 -8.83 5.91
N VAL A 102 -0.29 -8.79 5.63
CA VAL A 102 0.72 -9.56 6.36
C VAL A 102 0.74 -9.17 7.84
N LEU A 103 0.67 -7.86 8.15
CA LEU A 103 0.60 -7.38 9.54
C LEU A 103 -0.65 -7.91 10.26
N VAL A 104 -1.82 -7.93 9.61
CA VAL A 104 -3.06 -8.47 10.20
C VAL A 104 -2.96 -9.97 10.45
N VAL A 105 -2.42 -10.74 9.49
CA VAL A 105 -2.23 -12.19 9.66
C VAL A 105 -1.28 -12.48 10.82
N LEU A 106 -0.14 -11.77 10.89
CA LEU A 106 0.80 -11.91 12.00
C LEU A 106 0.19 -11.51 13.34
N ALA A 107 -0.64 -10.47 13.39
CA ALA A 107 -1.31 -10.05 14.62
C ALA A 107 -2.27 -11.12 15.15
N VAL A 108 -3.01 -11.81 14.27
CA VAL A 108 -3.88 -12.92 14.68
C VAL A 108 -3.07 -14.11 15.18
N LEU A 109 -1.97 -14.45 14.50
CA LEU A 109 -1.06 -15.52 14.93
C LEU A 109 -0.40 -15.23 16.28
N ASP A 110 -0.12 -13.95 16.56
CA ASP A 110 0.43 -13.47 17.83
C ASP A 110 -0.57 -13.62 18.99
N VAL A 111 -1.83 -13.23 18.78
CA VAL A 111 -2.91 -13.46 19.75
C VAL A 111 -3.08 -14.95 20.04
N MET A 112 -2.98 -15.81 19.03
CA MET A 112 -3.03 -17.27 19.20
C MET A 112 -1.80 -17.87 19.91
N GLY A 113 -0.73 -17.09 20.11
CA GLY A 113 0.52 -17.55 20.72
C GLY A 113 1.39 -18.40 19.81
N VAL A 114 1.19 -18.34 18.49
CA VAL A 114 2.01 -19.06 17.49
C VAL A 114 3.29 -18.27 17.19
N THR A 115 3.22 -16.95 17.24
CA THR A 115 4.34 -16.03 16.99
C THR A 115 4.41 -14.96 18.09
N ASP A 116 5.57 -14.32 18.28
CA ASP A 116 5.75 -13.15 19.17
C ASP A 116 6.44 -12.04 18.37
N VAL A 117 5.66 -11.37 17.52
CA VAL A 117 6.15 -10.31 16.61
C VAL A 117 5.84 -8.93 17.19
N TYR A 118 4.74 -8.81 17.93
CA TYR A 118 4.27 -7.58 18.55
C TYR A 118 4.36 -7.69 20.07
N SER A 119 5.38 -7.06 20.66
CA SER A 119 5.62 -7.02 22.11
C SER A 119 4.46 -6.45 22.95
N PHE A 120 3.47 -5.81 22.32
CA PHE A 120 2.28 -5.26 22.98
C PHE A 120 1.07 -6.22 22.93
N ILE A 121 1.12 -7.29 22.14
CA ILE A 121 0.10 -8.33 22.11
C ILE A 121 0.45 -9.35 23.18
N ARG A 122 -0.53 -9.68 24.04
CA ARG A 122 -0.40 -10.75 25.01
C ARG A 122 -1.16 -11.96 24.47
N PRO A 123 -0.52 -13.13 24.33
CA PRO A 123 -1.23 -14.33 23.87
C PRO A 123 -2.32 -14.70 24.87
N ILE A 124 -3.45 -15.21 24.36
CA ILE A 124 -4.62 -15.62 25.17
C ILE A 124 -4.45 -16.99 25.83
N ASN A 125 -3.39 -17.73 25.52
CA ASN A 125 -3.10 -19.06 26.06
C ASN A 125 -1.82 -19.06 26.91
#